data_AF-S9PIP3-F1
#
_entry.id   AF-S9PIP3-F1
#
_cell.length_a   1.000
_cell.length_b   1.000
_cell.length_c   1.000
_cell.angle_alpha   90.00
_cell.angle_beta   90.00
_cell.angle_gamma   90.00
#
_symmetry.space_group_name_H-M   'P 1'
#
loop_
_entity.id
_entity.type
_entity.pdbx_description
1 polymer ?
#
loop_
_entity_poly.entity_id
_entity_poly.type
_entity_poly.pdbx_seq_one_letter_code
_entity_poly.pdbx_strand_id
1 'polypeptide(L)'
;MHCGTCTSPDTCGGGGVAHVCGRAPCTPTTCAALGKNCGTLSDGCGGTLECGACAAGETCGGGGAPNVCGQAPCTPTTCAALGKNCGILSDGCGGTLECGTCTGNATCGGGGVPNTCGQPPCLPHTCSERKQDCGLLPDGCGEAVLDCGTCAAGETCGGGGAPNTCGPASCSPATCAAQGKNCGLVSNGCGGLLDCGMCYGGQTCGGGGVPNVCGSAHCLPSTCEELGKDCGLVPDGCGGMLDCGTCAAGQTCGGGGTPNVCAVAGCRPSSCGLLGKTCGTVADGCGGTLECGTCAAGETCGGGAGGANVCEQTASVCVDQDLGSALPVRLKGSTRNARDDHQASCGGQGAPDRGFLWTAPRTGTYGFDTARSAMHTLVSVRQGGCGGAELACATGGISYGGGARVSVRLTAGQRVLVGVDSPQGGDFGAGDFELHITQQTAAEASSCFDGADNDGDRWVDCADTDCQADVLCDGRGCADINLGSALPVTFLGDTVHSGDGFQGTCGENLQQDRAHLWTAPRDGTFVFDTSGSDGNALYVLTGCRGQELACASSRTGSPRVKLTLEKGRTVLVVVDGMARSDTAWPIRYTLHISEDVAGR
;
A
#
# COMPACT_ATOMS: atom_id res chain seq x y z
N MET A 1 44.48 24.98 30.86
CA MET A 1 43.91 24.11 31.91
C MET A 1 44.22 24.70 33.28
N HIS A 2 43.41 25.66 33.76
CA HIS A 2 43.56 26.20 35.13
C HIS A 2 42.23 26.04 35.86
N CYS A 3 42.25 25.34 36.99
CA CYS A 3 41.07 24.91 37.74
C CYS A 3 41.35 24.83 39.25
N GLY A 4 42.47 25.42 39.70
CA GLY A 4 42.94 25.27 41.07
C GLY A 4 43.36 23.83 41.42
N THR A 5 43.42 23.54 42.72
CA THR A 5 43.71 22.21 43.29
C THR A 5 42.40 21.49 43.63
N CYS A 6 42.06 20.42 42.91
CA CYS A 6 40.90 19.58 43.21
C CYS A 6 41.18 18.70 44.45
N THR A 7 40.17 18.48 45.30
CA THR A 7 40.26 17.59 46.45
C THR A 7 40.22 16.14 45.99
N SER A 8 41.17 15.31 46.47
CA SER A 8 41.17 13.87 46.17
C SER A 8 39.84 13.24 46.58
N PRO A 9 39.15 12.50 45.68
CA PRO A 9 39.67 11.80 44.51
C PRO A 9 39.38 12.46 43.13
N ASP A 10 39.07 13.75 43.08
CA ASP A 10 38.62 14.42 41.84
C ASP A 10 39.76 15.05 41.02
N THR A 11 39.61 15.10 39.69
CA THR A 11 40.57 15.71 38.75
C THR A 11 39.92 16.84 37.94
N CYS A 12 40.70 17.85 37.55
CA CYS A 12 40.19 18.91 36.69
C CYS A 12 39.87 18.38 35.28
N GLY A 13 38.64 18.60 34.83
CA GLY A 13 38.06 17.99 33.63
C GLY A 13 37.32 16.68 33.91
N GLY A 14 37.24 16.23 35.16
CA GLY A 14 36.51 15.03 35.54
C GLY A 14 34.99 15.24 35.42
N GLY A 15 34.28 14.27 34.84
CA GLY A 15 32.85 14.38 34.53
C GLY A 15 32.52 14.94 33.13
N GLY A 16 33.54 15.18 32.29
CA GLY A 16 33.35 15.55 30.88
C GLY A 16 33.21 17.05 30.61
N VAL A 17 33.38 17.91 31.61
CA VAL A 17 33.28 19.38 31.47
C VAL A 17 34.64 20.03 31.75
N ALA A 18 35.16 20.76 30.77
CA ALA A 18 36.45 21.45 30.89
C ALA A 18 36.42 22.49 32.01
N HIS A 19 37.51 22.57 32.79
CA HIS A 19 37.71 23.50 33.91
C HIS A 19 36.93 23.22 35.20
N VAL A 20 36.24 22.09 35.31
CA VAL A 20 35.49 21.69 36.52
C VAL A 20 36.14 20.47 37.17
N CYS A 21 36.22 20.43 38.50
CA CYS A 21 36.68 19.23 39.23
C CYS A 21 35.57 18.18 39.28
N GLY A 22 35.88 16.92 38.93
CA GLY A 22 34.94 15.80 39.07
C GLY A 22 35.61 14.43 39.08
N ARG A 23 34.83 13.38 39.37
CA ARG A 23 35.27 11.98 39.55
C ARG A 23 35.09 11.16 38.25
N ALA A 24 36.07 10.34 37.87
CA ALA A 24 36.15 9.58 36.60
C ALA A 24 35.88 8.06 36.77
N PRO A 25 35.72 7.23 35.71
CA PRO A 25 35.72 7.55 34.28
C PRO A 25 34.42 7.11 33.56
N CYS A 26 34.07 7.79 32.47
CA CYS A 26 33.24 7.14 31.46
C CYS A 26 34.08 5.99 30.90
N THR A 27 33.60 4.75 31.05
CA THR A 27 34.32 3.58 30.56
C THR A 27 33.91 3.38 29.11
N PRO A 28 34.78 3.68 28.13
CA PRO A 28 34.43 3.56 26.73
C PRO A 28 34.08 2.10 26.43
N THR A 29 32.97 1.89 25.73
CA THR A 29 32.64 0.56 25.22
C THR A 29 33.67 0.13 24.17
N THR A 30 33.63 -1.13 23.73
CA THR A 30 34.54 -1.63 22.68
C THR A 30 33.75 -2.26 21.55
N CYS A 31 34.35 -2.31 20.36
CA CYS A 31 33.77 -2.99 19.20
C CYS A 31 33.33 -4.42 19.53
N ALA A 32 34.17 -5.17 20.26
CA ALA A 32 33.87 -6.53 20.70
C ALA A 32 32.68 -6.58 21.68
N ALA A 33 32.61 -5.64 22.64
CA ALA A 33 31.49 -5.56 23.59
C ALA A 33 30.15 -5.21 22.93
N LEU A 34 30.17 -4.50 21.79
CA LEU A 34 28.99 -4.18 20.98
C LEU A 34 28.68 -5.23 19.90
N GLY A 35 29.50 -6.28 19.77
CA GLY A 35 29.37 -7.28 18.72
C GLY A 35 29.58 -6.72 17.31
N LYS A 36 30.40 -5.66 17.16
CA LYS A 36 30.66 -4.96 15.90
C LYS A 36 32.08 -5.24 15.42
N ASN A 37 32.26 -5.43 14.12
CA ASN A 37 33.55 -5.78 13.51
C ASN A 37 33.87 -4.95 12.26
N CYS A 38 33.17 -3.84 12.04
CA CYS A 38 33.54 -2.86 11.02
C CYS A 38 32.95 -1.46 11.26
N GLY A 39 33.55 -0.47 10.61
CA GLY A 39 33.06 0.91 10.58
C GLY A 39 33.33 1.67 11.87
N THR A 40 32.79 2.91 11.94
CA THR A 40 33.00 3.82 13.06
C THR A 40 31.77 3.87 13.96
N LEU A 41 31.97 3.84 15.27
CA LEU A 41 30.93 3.88 16.30
C LEU A 41 31.33 4.85 17.40
N SER A 42 30.38 5.38 18.17
CA SER A 42 30.74 6.12 19.40
C SER A 42 31.13 5.15 20.51
N ASP A 43 32.11 5.52 21.33
CA ASP A 43 32.50 4.77 22.53
C ASP A 43 31.57 5.01 23.74
N GLY A 44 30.53 5.84 23.59
CA GLY A 44 29.59 6.22 24.65
C GLY A 44 30.15 7.27 25.63
N CYS A 45 31.36 7.76 25.38
CA CYS A 45 32.12 8.68 26.23
C CYS A 45 32.62 9.92 25.47
N GLY A 46 32.11 10.14 24.26
CA GLY A 46 32.50 11.25 23.38
C GLY A 46 33.70 10.95 22.47
N GLY A 47 34.24 9.73 22.51
CA GLY A 47 35.23 9.22 21.57
C GLY A 47 34.61 8.35 20.46
N THR A 48 35.43 8.01 19.46
CA THR A 48 35.05 7.18 18.31
C THR A 48 35.84 5.87 18.32
N LEU A 49 35.12 4.75 18.21
CA LEU A 49 35.65 3.41 18.01
C LEU A 49 35.78 3.09 16.52
N GLU A 50 36.95 2.63 16.11
CA GLU A 50 37.25 2.15 14.76
C GLU A 50 37.24 0.61 14.76
N CYS A 51 36.13 0.00 14.33
CA CYS A 51 35.90 -1.43 14.51
C CYS A 51 36.46 -2.32 13.40
N GLY A 52 37.35 -1.78 12.57
CA GLY A 52 38.00 -2.48 11.47
C GLY A 52 37.31 -2.32 10.13
N ALA A 53 37.84 -3.02 9.13
CA ALA A 53 37.29 -3.10 7.78
C ALA A 53 37.00 -4.56 7.42
N CYS A 54 35.99 -4.77 6.58
CA CYS A 54 35.58 -6.11 6.18
C CYS A 54 36.56 -6.76 5.21
N ALA A 55 36.56 -8.10 5.18
CA ALA A 55 37.33 -8.85 4.21
C ALA A 55 36.83 -8.59 2.78
N ALA A 56 37.67 -8.84 1.77
CA ALA A 56 37.30 -8.64 0.38
C ALA A 56 36.04 -9.45 0.02
N GLY A 57 35.00 -8.75 -0.44
CA GLY A 57 33.69 -9.34 -0.78
C GLY A 57 32.62 -9.21 0.29
N GLU A 58 32.90 -8.58 1.43
CA GLU A 58 31.92 -8.23 2.46
C GLU A 58 31.80 -6.72 2.60
N THR A 59 30.60 -6.24 2.95
CA THR A 59 30.36 -4.81 3.20
C THR A 59 29.95 -4.61 4.65
N CYS A 60 30.36 -3.50 5.25
CA CYS A 60 29.98 -3.20 6.63
C CYS A 60 28.49 -2.93 6.73
N GLY A 61 27.73 -3.80 7.40
CA GLY A 61 26.27 -3.81 7.39
C GLY A 61 25.63 -4.77 6.38
N GLY A 62 26.43 -5.44 5.53
CA GLY A 62 25.94 -6.23 4.39
C GLY A 62 25.10 -7.45 4.76
N GLY A 63 25.25 -8.01 5.96
CA GLY A 63 24.42 -9.13 6.44
C GLY A 63 23.08 -8.73 7.08
N GLY A 64 22.64 -7.47 6.93
CA GLY A 64 21.41 -6.95 7.55
C GLY A 64 21.57 -6.46 9.00
N ALA A 65 22.80 -6.53 9.56
CA ALA A 65 23.11 -6.04 10.89
C ALA A 65 24.12 -4.87 10.81
N PRO A 66 23.77 -3.64 11.25
CA PRO A 66 24.66 -2.47 11.19
C PRO A 66 25.99 -2.71 11.90
N ASN A 67 27.08 -2.22 11.29
CA ASN A 67 28.45 -2.35 11.79
C ASN A 67 28.95 -3.79 12.00
N VAL A 68 28.34 -4.74 11.27
CA VAL A 68 28.79 -6.12 11.18
C VAL A 68 29.09 -6.46 9.71
N CYS A 69 30.27 -6.99 9.44
CA CYS A 69 30.65 -7.51 8.13
C CYS A 69 29.75 -8.67 7.74
N GLY A 70 29.17 -8.59 6.55
CA GLY A 70 28.43 -9.69 5.96
C GLY A 70 28.32 -9.51 4.47
N GLN A 71 28.08 -10.62 3.77
CA GLN A 71 27.72 -10.60 2.37
C GLN A 71 26.22 -10.38 2.26
N ALA A 72 25.82 -9.28 1.62
CA ALA A 72 24.43 -9.08 1.27
C ALA A 72 24.08 -10.03 0.11
N PRO A 73 22.94 -10.74 0.14
CA PRO A 73 22.26 -11.09 -1.10
C PRO A 73 21.63 -9.80 -1.64
N CYS A 74 22.47 -8.83 -2.02
CA CYS A 74 22.03 -7.67 -2.77
C CYS A 74 22.21 -8.05 -4.24
N THR A 75 21.09 -8.24 -4.94
CA THR A 75 21.14 -8.43 -6.39
C THR A 75 21.18 -7.02 -6.99
N PRO A 76 22.34 -6.55 -7.49
CA PRO A 76 22.44 -5.21 -8.06
C PRO A 76 21.47 -5.09 -9.23
N THR A 77 20.71 -3.99 -9.26
CA THR A 77 19.85 -3.70 -10.40
C THR A 77 20.69 -3.45 -11.65
N THR A 78 20.09 -3.40 -12.83
CA THR A 78 20.80 -3.12 -14.09
C THR A 78 20.16 -1.93 -14.79
N CYS A 79 20.91 -1.27 -15.67
CA CYS A 79 20.37 -0.21 -16.52
C CYS A 79 19.11 -0.64 -17.29
N ALA A 80 19.10 -1.88 -17.80
CA ALA A 80 17.96 -2.47 -18.47
C ALA A 80 16.76 -2.68 -17.53
N ALA A 81 17.00 -3.19 -16.32
CA ALA A 81 15.95 -3.37 -15.30
C ALA A 81 15.33 -2.03 -14.84
N LEU A 82 16.12 -0.95 -14.82
CA LEU A 82 15.64 0.41 -14.49
C LEU A 82 15.04 1.15 -15.69
N GLY A 83 15.08 0.57 -16.90
CA GLY A 83 14.66 1.25 -18.13
C GLY A 83 15.50 2.49 -18.46
N LYS A 84 16.78 2.53 -18.05
CA LYS A 84 17.71 3.65 -18.25
C LYS A 84 18.79 3.28 -19.25
N ASN A 85 19.14 4.20 -20.14
CA ASN A 85 20.09 3.96 -21.24
C ASN A 85 21.14 5.07 -21.39
N CYS A 86 21.33 5.90 -20.36
CA CYS A 86 22.46 6.80 -20.27
C CYS A 86 22.74 7.26 -18.84
N GLY A 87 23.96 7.73 -18.60
CA GLY A 87 24.37 8.34 -17.32
C GLY A 87 24.82 7.33 -16.27
N ILE A 88 25.16 7.85 -15.10
CA ILE A 88 25.68 7.09 -13.96
C ILE A 88 24.57 6.96 -12.91
N LEU A 89 24.28 5.73 -12.49
CA LEU A 89 23.25 5.41 -11.50
C LEU A 89 23.83 4.56 -10.37
N SER A 90 23.15 4.49 -9.23
CA SER A 90 23.47 3.49 -8.20
C SER A 90 22.83 2.15 -8.57
N ASP A 91 23.52 1.05 -8.27
CA ASP A 91 22.99 -0.30 -8.42
C ASP A 91 22.06 -0.74 -7.26
N GLY A 92 21.83 0.14 -6.28
CA GLY A 92 21.04 -0.15 -5.07
C GLY A 92 21.78 -0.98 -4.01
N CYS A 93 23.02 -1.37 -4.29
CA CYS A 93 23.87 -2.25 -3.46
C CYS A 93 25.19 -1.59 -3.06
N GLY A 94 25.32 -0.28 -3.29
CA GLY A 94 26.53 0.50 -3.00
C GLY A 94 27.55 0.53 -4.15
N GLY A 95 27.24 -0.09 -5.29
CA GLY A 95 27.97 0.03 -6.56
C GLY A 95 27.32 1.03 -7.52
N THR A 96 28.01 1.24 -8.65
CA THR A 96 27.66 2.23 -9.67
C THR A 96 27.39 1.55 -11.00
N LEU A 97 26.25 1.87 -11.63
CA LEU A 97 25.86 1.46 -12.98
C LEU A 97 26.22 2.55 -13.99
N GLU A 98 26.95 2.19 -15.03
CA GLU A 98 27.23 3.05 -16.18
C GLU A 98 26.31 2.67 -17.35
N CYS A 99 25.23 3.42 -17.53
CA CYS A 99 24.17 3.06 -18.47
C CYS A 99 24.40 3.53 -19.91
N GLY A 100 25.63 3.90 -20.25
CA GLY A 100 26.05 4.33 -21.58
C GLY A 100 25.91 5.82 -21.82
N THR A 101 26.14 6.22 -23.07
CA THR A 101 26.01 7.60 -23.57
C THR A 101 25.06 7.63 -24.76
N CYS A 102 24.33 8.74 -24.92
CA CYS A 102 23.39 8.89 -26.02
C CYS A 102 24.11 9.08 -27.35
N THR A 103 23.61 8.42 -28.41
CA THR A 103 24.12 8.56 -29.78
C THR A 103 23.29 9.56 -30.58
N GLY A 104 23.93 10.38 -31.41
CA GLY A 104 23.26 11.39 -32.23
C GLY A 104 23.01 12.70 -31.48
N ASN A 105 21.86 13.35 -31.73
CA ASN A 105 21.47 14.62 -31.07
C ASN A 105 20.67 14.41 -29.76
N ALA A 106 20.54 13.17 -29.30
CA ALA A 106 19.88 12.81 -28.04
C ALA A 106 20.72 13.21 -26.83
N THR A 107 20.08 13.85 -25.84
CA THR A 107 20.71 14.20 -24.57
C THR A 107 20.23 13.25 -23.49
N CYS A 108 21.09 12.91 -22.53
CA CYS A 108 20.69 12.12 -21.38
C CYS A 108 19.75 12.92 -20.48
N GLY A 109 18.50 12.47 -20.32
CA GLY A 109 17.41 13.27 -19.75
C GLY A 109 16.56 14.02 -20.77
N GLY A 110 16.88 13.92 -22.07
CA GLY A 110 16.09 14.51 -23.16
C GLY A 110 14.68 13.92 -23.21
N GLY A 111 13.69 14.72 -23.65
CA GLY A 111 12.27 14.31 -23.62
C GLY A 111 11.62 14.31 -22.22
N GLY A 112 12.31 14.83 -21.18
CA GLY A 112 11.73 15.05 -19.85
C GLY A 112 11.83 13.86 -18.88
N VAL A 113 12.53 12.78 -19.25
CA VAL A 113 12.69 11.58 -18.41
C VAL A 113 14.17 11.42 -18.02
N PRO A 114 14.53 11.59 -16.75
CA PRO A 114 15.91 11.44 -16.28
C PRO A 114 16.55 10.11 -16.68
N ASN A 115 17.82 10.17 -17.04
CA ASN A 115 18.69 9.03 -17.34
C ASN A 115 18.20 8.16 -18.51
N THR A 116 17.42 8.78 -19.40
CA THR A 116 16.96 8.21 -20.67
C THR A 116 17.34 9.14 -21.82
N CYS A 117 17.87 8.58 -22.91
CA CYS A 117 18.14 9.33 -24.13
C CYS A 117 16.83 9.69 -24.82
N GLY A 118 16.54 10.97 -24.98
CA GLY A 118 15.31 11.42 -25.65
C GLY A 118 15.46 12.69 -26.47
N GLN A 119 14.43 12.95 -27.28
CA GLN A 119 14.27 14.11 -28.16
C GLN A 119 12.84 14.70 -28.01
N PRO A 120 12.64 16.02 -28.21
CA PRO A 120 13.69 17.02 -28.43
C PRO A 120 14.59 17.19 -27.20
N PRO A 121 15.82 17.73 -27.35
CA PRO A 121 16.61 18.10 -26.19
C PRO A 121 15.76 19.01 -25.30
N CYS A 122 15.92 18.92 -23.97
CA CYS A 122 15.28 19.87 -23.06
C CYS A 122 15.61 21.28 -23.58
N LEU A 123 14.59 22.02 -24.02
CA LEU A 123 14.80 23.39 -24.46
C LEU A 123 14.99 24.22 -23.19
N PRO A 124 16.19 24.77 -22.94
CA PRO A 124 16.39 25.65 -21.80
C PRO A 124 15.48 26.86 -21.95
N HIS A 125 14.85 27.28 -20.86
CA HIS A 125 14.09 28.51 -20.86
C HIS A 125 15.00 29.69 -21.20
N THR A 126 14.49 30.65 -21.96
CA THR A 126 15.23 31.90 -22.23
C THR A 126 14.86 33.00 -21.24
N CYS A 127 15.75 33.99 -21.09
CA CYS A 127 15.51 35.16 -20.25
C CYS A 127 14.23 35.92 -20.68
N SER A 128 13.99 35.97 -21.99
CA SER A 128 12.82 36.61 -22.59
C SER A 128 11.52 35.86 -22.33
N GLU A 129 11.54 34.52 -22.33
CA GLU A 129 10.37 33.70 -21.97
C GLU A 129 9.97 33.90 -20.50
N ARG A 130 10.96 34.09 -19.61
CA ARG A 130 10.74 34.29 -18.17
C ARG A 130 10.56 35.75 -17.76
N LYS A 131 10.64 36.69 -18.71
CA LYS A 131 10.55 38.15 -18.48
C LYS A 131 11.57 38.65 -17.44
N GLN A 132 12.81 38.18 -17.55
CA GLN A 132 13.93 38.53 -16.67
C GLN A 132 15.05 39.14 -17.50
N ASP A 133 15.64 40.23 -17.02
CA ASP A 133 16.52 41.10 -17.81
C ASP A 133 17.96 41.15 -17.27
N CYS A 134 18.25 40.45 -16.16
CA CYS A 134 19.59 40.40 -15.56
C CYS A 134 19.77 39.24 -14.58
N GLY A 135 21.02 38.86 -14.31
CA GLY A 135 21.39 37.89 -13.27
C GLY A 135 21.45 36.43 -13.76
N LEU A 136 21.89 35.54 -12.85
CA LEU A 136 22.07 34.11 -13.10
C LEU A 136 20.85 33.33 -12.64
N LEU A 137 20.32 32.45 -13.51
CA LEU A 137 19.10 31.69 -13.27
C LEU A 137 19.23 30.22 -13.67
N PRO A 138 18.54 29.28 -13.01
CA PRO A 138 18.44 27.91 -13.50
C PRO A 138 17.64 27.86 -14.81
N ASP A 139 18.17 27.20 -15.83
CA ASP A 139 17.56 27.14 -17.17
C ASP A 139 16.41 26.10 -17.29
N GLY A 140 16.19 25.32 -16.23
CA GLY A 140 15.13 24.29 -16.14
C GLY A 140 15.52 22.94 -16.74
N CYS A 141 16.77 22.75 -17.18
CA CYS A 141 17.25 21.53 -17.85
C CYS A 141 18.44 20.86 -17.13
N GLY A 142 18.52 21.00 -15.80
CA GLY A 142 19.58 20.42 -14.97
C GLY A 142 20.49 21.51 -14.36
N GLU A 143 21.78 21.23 -14.19
CA GLU A 143 22.78 22.10 -13.53
C GLU A 143 23.22 23.31 -14.39
N ALA A 144 22.60 23.55 -15.54
CA ALA A 144 22.98 24.65 -16.43
C ALA A 144 22.34 25.98 -15.99
N VAL A 145 23.18 27.02 -15.95
CA VAL A 145 22.82 28.36 -15.47
C VAL A 145 22.71 29.32 -16.65
N LEU A 146 21.54 29.91 -16.82
CA LEU A 146 21.22 30.97 -17.76
C LEU A 146 21.72 32.33 -17.21
N ASP A 147 22.60 32.99 -17.95
CA ASP A 147 23.06 34.36 -17.63
C ASP A 147 22.27 35.38 -18.44
N CYS A 148 21.36 36.10 -17.77
CA CYS A 148 20.52 37.12 -18.37
C CYS A 148 21.18 38.50 -18.47
N GLY A 149 22.50 38.58 -18.20
CA GLY A 149 23.30 39.78 -18.40
C GLY A 149 23.22 40.77 -17.23
N THR A 150 23.73 41.96 -17.48
CA THR A 150 23.81 43.07 -16.52
C THR A 150 23.00 44.28 -17.01
N CYS A 151 22.41 45.02 -16.07
CA CYS A 151 21.59 46.18 -16.39
C CYS A 151 22.39 47.36 -16.98
N ALA A 152 21.69 48.25 -17.69
CA ALA A 152 22.27 49.46 -18.25
C ALA A 152 22.75 50.43 -17.15
N ALA A 153 23.66 51.34 -17.49
CA ALA A 153 24.25 52.28 -16.53
C ALA A 153 23.17 53.15 -15.85
N GLY A 154 23.05 53.04 -14.52
CA GLY A 154 22.04 53.73 -13.71
C GLY A 154 20.90 52.83 -13.22
N GLU A 155 20.88 51.55 -13.62
CA GLU A 155 19.93 50.54 -13.17
C GLU A 155 20.61 49.45 -12.34
N THR A 156 19.85 48.81 -11.45
CA THR A 156 20.33 47.66 -10.67
C THR A 156 19.48 46.43 -10.92
N CYS A 157 20.09 45.24 -10.86
CA CYS A 157 19.38 43.98 -11.05
C CYS A 157 18.47 43.71 -9.84
N GLY A 158 17.16 43.65 -10.07
CA GLY A 158 16.13 43.68 -9.03
C GLY A 158 15.51 45.07 -8.78
N GLY A 159 16.01 46.12 -9.46
CA GLY A 159 15.52 47.50 -9.35
C GLY A 159 14.16 47.74 -10.01
N GLY A 160 13.67 46.80 -10.84
CA GLY A 160 12.38 46.89 -11.53
C GLY A 160 11.15 46.51 -10.67
N GLY A 161 11.34 46.23 -9.37
CA GLY A 161 10.25 45.82 -8.45
C GLY A 161 9.99 44.30 -8.39
N ALA A 162 10.74 43.50 -9.14
CA ALA A 162 10.77 42.04 -9.07
C ALA A 162 12.22 41.52 -9.15
N PRO A 163 12.54 40.34 -8.57
CA PRO A 163 13.87 39.75 -8.69
C PRO A 163 14.27 39.56 -10.15
N ASN A 164 15.53 39.83 -10.48
CA ASN A 164 16.12 39.62 -11.80
C ASN A 164 15.50 40.48 -12.94
N THR A 165 14.95 41.65 -12.58
CA THR A 165 14.46 42.68 -13.52
C THR A 165 15.23 43.98 -13.32
N CYS A 166 15.74 44.57 -14.39
CA CYS A 166 16.45 45.86 -14.35
C CYS A 166 15.48 47.01 -14.08
N GLY A 167 15.89 47.97 -13.26
CA GLY A 167 15.12 49.20 -13.07
C GLY A 167 15.93 50.32 -12.42
N PRO A 168 15.43 51.57 -12.50
CA PRO A 168 16.16 52.75 -12.06
C PRO A 168 16.43 52.71 -10.55
N ALA A 169 17.65 53.05 -10.16
CA ALA A 169 18.07 53.15 -8.77
C ALA A 169 17.45 54.37 -8.06
N SER A 170 16.13 54.43 -7.93
CA SER A 170 15.42 55.37 -7.06
C SER A 170 14.88 54.65 -5.82
N CYS A 171 15.69 53.78 -5.24
CA CYS A 171 15.41 53.23 -3.94
C CYS A 171 16.27 53.97 -2.92
N SER A 172 15.63 54.83 -2.12
CA SER A 172 16.28 55.49 -0.99
C SER A 172 16.49 54.44 0.12
N PRO A 173 17.72 54.02 0.41
CA PRO A 173 17.97 52.96 1.37
C PRO A 173 17.47 53.37 2.75
N ALA A 174 16.60 52.57 3.35
CA ALA A 174 16.20 52.80 4.73
C ALA A 174 17.43 52.63 5.65
N THR A 175 17.55 53.43 6.71
CA THR A 175 18.63 53.25 7.71
C THR A 175 18.19 52.27 8.80
N CYS A 176 19.14 51.69 9.54
CA CYS A 176 18.84 50.82 10.68
C CYS A 176 17.86 51.47 11.66
N ALA A 177 18.09 52.76 11.97
CA ALA A 177 17.22 53.55 12.84
C ALA A 177 15.82 53.75 12.24
N ALA A 178 15.71 54.01 10.93
CA ALA A 178 14.41 54.16 10.26
C ALA A 178 13.58 52.86 10.26
N GLN A 179 14.24 51.70 10.31
CA GLN A 179 13.60 50.38 10.42
C GLN A 179 13.41 49.89 11.87
N GLY A 180 13.79 50.72 12.86
CA GLY A 180 13.72 50.34 14.28
C GLY A 180 14.65 49.17 14.65
N LYS A 181 15.75 48.96 13.91
CA LYS A 181 16.73 47.88 14.12
C LYS A 181 18.03 48.44 14.67
N ASN A 182 18.66 47.73 15.60
CA ASN A 182 19.91 48.15 16.24
C ASN A 182 20.95 47.03 16.36
N CYS A 183 20.76 45.92 15.66
CA CYS A 183 21.79 44.89 15.51
C CYS A 183 21.58 43.99 14.30
N GLY A 184 22.66 43.32 13.88
CA GLY A 184 22.66 42.32 12.84
C GLY A 184 22.51 42.90 11.43
N LEU A 185 22.48 41.98 10.47
CA LEU A 185 22.37 42.29 9.06
C LEU A 185 20.89 42.41 8.65
N VAL A 186 20.52 43.54 8.03
CA VAL A 186 19.13 43.85 7.64
C VAL A 186 19.10 44.37 6.21
N SER A 187 18.12 43.97 5.40
CA SER A 187 17.97 44.55 4.05
C SER A 187 17.68 46.05 4.12
N ASN A 188 18.31 46.83 3.25
CA ASN A 188 18.04 48.25 3.10
C ASN A 188 16.77 48.56 2.27
N GLY A 189 16.06 47.52 1.83
CA GLY A 189 14.88 47.62 0.96
C GLY A 189 15.19 47.84 -0.52
N CYS A 190 16.48 47.90 -0.88
CA CYS A 190 16.98 48.28 -2.21
C CYS A 190 17.98 47.25 -2.78
N GLY A 191 17.94 46.01 -2.29
CA GLY A 191 18.85 44.93 -2.70
C GLY A 191 20.23 44.97 -2.03
N GLY A 192 20.49 45.91 -1.11
CA GLY A 192 21.71 45.96 -0.30
C GLY A 192 21.43 45.56 1.17
N LEU A 193 22.48 45.17 1.90
CA LEU A 193 22.42 44.88 3.33
C LEU A 193 23.02 46.01 4.17
N LEU A 194 22.32 46.36 5.26
CA LEU A 194 22.77 47.24 6.33
C LEU A 194 23.35 46.38 7.45
N ASP A 195 24.52 46.75 7.94
CA ASP A 195 25.04 46.24 9.21
C ASP A 195 24.63 47.20 10.33
N CYS A 196 23.67 46.76 11.14
CA CYS A 196 23.12 47.54 12.24
C CYS A 196 23.92 47.38 13.55
N GLY A 197 25.10 46.75 13.49
CA GLY A 197 26.02 46.59 14.61
C GLY A 197 25.77 45.33 15.44
N MET A 198 26.54 45.20 16.53
CA MET A 198 26.40 44.12 17.51
C MET A 198 25.86 44.63 18.83
N CYS A 199 25.25 43.73 19.60
CA CYS A 199 24.73 44.03 20.93
C CYS A 199 25.84 44.02 21.98
N TYR A 200 25.77 44.96 22.92
CA TYR A 200 26.73 45.07 24.03
C TYR A 200 26.07 44.66 25.36
N GLY A 201 26.86 44.15 26.30
CA GLY A 201 26.37 43.83 27.65
C GLY A 201 25.56 42.52 27.77
N GLY A 202 25.98 41.45 27.10
CA GLY A 202 25.36 40.11 27.24
C GLY A 202 24.01 39.94 26.56
N GLN A 203 23.61 40.89 25.72
CA GLN A 203 22.39 40.82 24.90
C GLN A 203 22.65 40.07 23.58
N THR A 204 21.63 39.40 23.06
CA THR A 204 21.69 38.71 21.77
C THR A 204 20.82 39.46 20.76
N CYS A 205 21.27 39.53 19.51
CA CYS A 205 20.48 40.16 18.46
C CYS A 205 19.23 39.33 18.19
N GLY A 206 18.04 39.89 18.46
CA GLY A 206 16.77 39.15 18.46
C GLY A 206 16.37 38.55 19.82
N GLY A 207 17.19 38.70 20.86
CA GLY A 207 17.02 38.02 22.15
C GLY A 207 15.75 38.40 22.94
N GLY A 208 15.07 39.49 22.59
CA GLY A 208 13.80 39.90 23.20
C GLY A 208 12.54 39.45 22.44
N GLY A 209 12.66 38.53 21.47
CA GLY A 209 11.55 38.08 20.62
C GLY A 209 11.25 38.98 19.42
N VAL A 210 12.02 40.05 19.20
CA VAL A 210 11.90 40.94 18.04
C VAL A 210 13.17 40.84 17.18
N PRO A 211 13.11 40.33 15.94
CA PRO A 211 14.27 40.17 15.07
C PRO A 211 15.03 41.49 14.85
N ASN A 212 16.37 41.40 14.84
CA ASN A 212 17.30 42.52 14.59
C ASN A 212 17.20 43.68 15.60
N VAL A 213 16.73 43.38 16.82
CA VAL A 213 16.77 44.27 17.98
C VAL A 213 17.48 43.59 19.14
N CYS A 214 18.43 44.29 19.78
CA CYS A 214 19.15 43.79 20.95
C CYS A 214 18.20 43.59 22.12
N GLY A 215 18.15 42.37 22.65
CA GLY A 215 17.39 42.03 23.84
C GLY A 215 18.12 40.99 24.69
N SER A 216 17.88 41.01 25.99
CA SER A 216 18.36 39.98 26.93
C SER A 216 17.46 38.76 26.81
N ALA A 217 18.00 37.64 26.35
CA ALA A 217 17.28 36.40 26.14
C ALA A 217 16.98 35.68 27.45
N HIS A 218 15.68 35.60 27.78
CA HIS A 218 15.12 34.36 28.29
C HIS A 218 13.99 33.96 27.35
N CYS A 219 14.35 33.47 26.17
CA CYS A 219 13.47 32.56 25.47
C CYS A 219 13.67 31.21 26.15
N LEU A 220 12.73 30.81 27.02
CA LEU A 220 12.73 29.44 27.53
C LEU A 220 12.19 28.55 26.40
N PRO A 221 13.01 27.65 25.84
CA PRO A 221 12.54 26.69 24.85
C PRO A 221 11.43 25.84 25.47
N SER A 222 10.37 25.59 24.72
CA SER A 222 9.33 24.65 25.16
C SER A 222 9.93 23.25 25.30
N THR A 223 9.37 22.40 26.14
CA THR A 223 9.75 20.98 26.22
C THR A 223 8.83 20.12 25.37
N CYS A 224 9.29 18.92 24.99
CA CYS A 224 8.46 17.94 24.28
C CYS A 224 7.17 17.61 25.05
N GLU A 225 7.25 17.52 26.38
CA GLU A 225 6.12 17.28 27.28
C GLU A 225 5.10 18.43 27.24
N GLU A 226 5.56 19.69 27.31
CA GLU A 226 4.69 20.87 27.24
C GLU A 226 4.00 21.01 25.87
N LEU A 227 4.62 20.51 24.80
CA LEU A 227 4.06 20.47 23.45
C LEU A 227 3.21 19.21 23.17
N GLY A 228 3.14 18.28 24.13
CA GLY A 228 2.43 17.00 23.99
C GLY A 228 3.01 16.12 22.87
N LYS A 229 4.34 16.16 22.67
CA LYS A 229 5.07 15.41 21.64
C LYS A 229 6.02 14.40 22.30
N ASP A 230 6.13 13.20 21.73
CA ASP A 230 6.95 12.11 22.27
C ASP A 230 7.77 11.38 21.18
N CYS A 231 7.86 11.96 19.98
CA CYS A 231 8.79 11.53 18.93
C CYS A 231 9.14 12.58 17.88
N GLY A 232 10.29 12.40 17.25
CA GLY A 232 10.77 13.20 16.11
C GLY A 232 11.24 14.61 16.50
N LEU A 233 11.62 15.40 15.48
CA LEU A 233 12.12 16.76 15.69
C LEU A 233 10.97 17.78 15.69
N VAL A 234 10.95 18.66 16.69
CA VAL A 234 9.90 19.66 16.91
C VAL A 234 10.52 21.02 17.19
N PRO A 235 10.08 22.13 16.55
CA PRO A 235 10.60 23.46 16.87
C PRO A 235 10.37 23.85 18.33
N ASP A 236 11.38 24.42 18.98
CA ASP A 236 11.35 24.79 20.41
C ASP A 236 10.68 26.14 20.71
N GLY A 237 10.23 26.85 19.67
CA GLY A 237 9.65 28.20 19.75
C GLY A 237 10.68 29.33 19.90
N CYS A 238 11.96 29.01 20.01
CA CYS A 238 13.10 29.92 20.19
C CYS A 238 14.11 29.87 19.04
N GLY A 239 13.78 29.17 17.95
CA GLY A 239 14.62 29.01 16.77
C GLY A 239 15.54 27.77 16.80
N GLY A 240 15.43 26.96 17.85
CA GLY A 240 16.03 25.63 17.96
C GLY A 240 15.05 24.50 17.67
N MET A 241 15.55 23.26 17.65
CA MET A 241 14.75 22.04 17.47
C MET A 241 14.91 21.16 18.71
N LEU A 242 13.80 20.65 19.23
CA LEU A 242 13.70 19.62 20.24
C LEU A 242 13.71 18.26 19.56
N ASP A 243 14.50 17.32 20.08
CA ASP A 243 14.40 15.91 19.73
C ASP A 243 13.55 15.20 20.78
N CYS A 244 12.32 14.85 20.39
CA CYS A 244 11.35 14.20 21.27
C CYS A 244 11.50 12.67 21.28
N GLY A 245 12.55 12.12 20.67
CA GLY A 245 12.88 10.71 20.74
C GLY A 245 12.27 9.86 19.62
N THR A 246 12.27 8.54 19.83
CA THR A 246 11.76 7.54 18.88
C THR A 246 10.71 6.66 19.56
N CYS A 247 9.78 6.14 18.76
CA CYS A 247 8.69 5.33 19.29
C CYS A 247 9.13 3.92 19.68
N ALA A 248 8.41 3.33 20.62
CA ALA A 248 8.59 1.93 20.99
C ALA A 248 8.32 0.99 19.80
N ALA A 249 8.89 -0.21 19.83
CA ALA A 249 8.72 -1.20 18.78
C ALA A 249 7.23 -1.46 18.47
N GLY A 250 6.83 -1.34 17.20
CA GLY A 250 5.45 -1.48 16.74
C GLY A 250 4.63 -0.18 16.69
N GLN A 251 5.24 0.96 17.00
CA GLN A 251 4.65 2.28 16.87
C GLN A 251 5.34 3.09 15.76
N THR A 252 4.60 4.02 15.16
CA THR A 252 5.15 4.95 14.16
C THR A 252 4.94 6.37 14.67
N CYS A 253 5.96 7.22 14.51
CA CYS A 253 5.84 8.63 14.87
C CYS A 253 4.83 9.32 13.95
N GLY A 254 3.72 9.80 14.51
CA GLY A 254 2.56 10.27 13.75
C GLY A 254 1.57 9.18 13.31
N GLY A 255 1.78 7.92 13.72
CA GLY A 255 0.98 6.76 13.27
C GLY A 255 -0.51 6.78 13.68
N GLY A 256 -0.89 7.67 14.59
CA GLY A 256 -2.27 7.89 15.04
C GLY A 256 -2.93 9.13 14.43
N GLY A 257 -2.34 9.74 13.39
CA GLY A 257 -2.86 10.94 12.72
C GLY A 257 -2.49 12.27 13.41
N THR A 258 -1.80 12.25 14.55
CA THR A 258 -1.28 13.45 15.22
C THR A 258 0.24 13.53 15.03
N PRO A 259 0.78 14.56 14.35
CA PRO A 259 2.23 14.68 14.11
C PRO A 259 3.03 14.68 15.41
N ASN A 260 4.19 14.02 15.38
CA ASN A 260 5.15 13.94 16.48
C ASN A 260 4.60 13.29 17.77
N VAL A 261 3.59 12.41 17.61
CA VAL A 261 3.06 11.56 18.68
C VAL A 261 3.16 10.09 18.29
N CYS A 262 3.74 9.26 19.15
CA CYS A 262 3.86 7.83 18.98
C CYS A 262 2.49 7.16 19.15
N ALA A 263 2.11 6.40 18.12
CA ALA A 263 0.96 5.52 18.21
C ALA A 263 1.26 4.23 17.46
N VAL A 264 0.67 3.14 17.95
CA VAL A 264 0.47 1.96 17.11
C VAL A 264 -0.43 2.41 15.99
N ALA A 265 -0.04 2.16 14.74
CA ALA A 265 -0.77 2.67 13.58
C ALA A 265 -2.28 2.41 13.73
N GLY A 266 -3.05 3.46 13.99
CA GLY A 266 -4.50 3.45 13.87
C GLY A 266 -4.93 3.47 12.40
N CYS A 267 -3.99 3.23 11.49
CA CYS A 267 -4.21 3.15 10.07
C CYS A 267 -4.33 1.68 9.69
N ARG A 268 -5.53 1.31 9.23
CA ARG A 268 -5.79 0.01 8.65
C ARG A 268 -5.50 0.08 7.15
N PRO A 269 -4.44 -0.58 6.64
CA PRO A 269 -4.09 -0.58 5.23
C PRO A 269 -5.28 -1.02 4.38
N SER A 270 -5.44 -0.39 3.21
CA SER A 270 -6.39 -0.88 2.22
C SER A 270 -5.88 -2.10 1.48
N SER A 271 -6.79 -2.85 0.87
CA SER A 271 -6.48 -3.92 -0.08
C SER A 271 -6.76 -3.42 -1.50
N CYS A 272 -6.13 -4.05 -2.49
CA CYS A 272 -6.29 -3.68 -3.90
C CYS A 272 -7.76 -3.68 -4.34
N GLY A 273 -8.51 -4.73 -4.01
CA GLY A 273 -9.94 -4.79 -4.36
C GLY A 273 -10.81 -3.76 -3.64
N LEU A 274 -10.50 -3.37 -2.39
CA LEU A 274 -11.20 -2.28 -1.72
C LEU A 274 -10.96 -0.92 -2.39
N LEU A 275 -9.77 -0.72 -2.95
CA LEU A 275 -9.43 0.48 -3.73
C LEU A 275 -9.92 0.39 -5.19
N GLY A 276 -10.52 -0.74 -5.59
CA GLY A 276 -10.89 -1.04 -6.97
C GLY A 276 -9.68 -1.07 -7.92
N LYS A 277 -8.50 -1.45 -7.42
CA LYS A 277 -7.24 -1.50 -8.19
C LYS A 277 -6.89 -2.93 -8.54
N THR A 278 -6.51 -3.16 -9.79
CA THR A 278 -6.26 -4.51 -10.34
C THR A 278 -4.88 -4.66 -10.98
N CYS A 279 -4.04 -3.60 -10.93
CA CYS A 279 -2.65 -3.68 -11.35
C CYS A 279 -1.77 -2.59 -10.74
N GLY A 280 -0.46 -2.83 -10.80
CA GLY A 280 0.57 -1.85 -10.45
C GLY A 280 0.68 -1.61 -8.95
N THR A 281 1.57 -0.68 -8.59
CA THR A 281 1.82 -0.31 -7.21
C THR A 281 0.95 0.87 -6.80
N VAL A 282 0.22 0.74 -5.69
CA VAL A 282 -0.63 1.80 -5.13
C VAL A 282 -0.33 2.03 -3.66
N ALA A 283 -0.58 3.24 -3.15
CA ALA A 283 -0.46 3.48 -1.72
C ALA A 283 -1.59 2.76 -0.96
N ASP A 284 -1.26 2.15 0.18
CA ASP A 284 -2.23 1.46 1.04
C ASP A 284 -3.05 2.43 1.92
N GLY A 285 -2.72 3.73 1.87
CA GLY A 285 -3.32 4.79 2.69
C GLY A 285 -2.71 4.92 4.10
N CYS A 286 -1.71 4.08 4.43
CA CYS A 286 -1.05 3.98 5.73
C CYS A 286 0.47 4.16 5.66
N GLY A 287 0.96 4.73 4.55
CA GLY A 287 2.38 4.93 4.30
C GLY A 287 3.10 3.70 3.73
N GLY A 288 2.37 2.60 3.51
CA GLY A 288 2.83 1.42 2.77
C GLY A 288 2.35 1.42 1.31
N THR A 289 2.77 0.40 0.57
CA THR A 289 2.42 0.18 -0.83
C THR A 289 1.82 -1.21 -1.04
N LEU A 290 0.81 -1.29 -1.89
CA LEU A 290 0.17 -2.53 -2.35
C LEU A 290 0.59 -2.82 -3.78
N GLU A 291 0.95 -4.08 -4.05
CA GLU A 291 1.21 -4.60 -5.39
C GLU A 291 -0.06 -5.26 -5.92
N CYS A 292 -0.84 -4.56 -6.74
CA CYS A 292 -2.16 -5.02 -7.20
C CYS A 292 -2.12 -5.96 -8.40
N GLY A 293 -0.96 -6.52 -8.72
CA GLY A 293 -0.78 -7.48 -9.80
C GLY A 293 -0.45 -6.84 -11.15
N THR A 294 -0.55 -7.66 -12.20
CA THR A 294 -0.30 -7.28 -13.59
C THR A 294 -1.50 -7.64 -14.45
N CYS A 295 -1.74 -6.87 -15.51
CA CYS A 295 -2.88 -7.11 -16.38
C CYS A 295 -2.70 -8.32 -17.31
N ALA A 296 -3.83 -8.87 -17.76
CA ALA A 296 -3.85 -9.96 -18.72
C ALA A 296 -3.32 -9.53 -20.09
N ALA A 297 -3.11 -10.49 -20.99
CA ALA A 297 -2.59 -10.21 -22.32
C ALA A 297 -3.55 -9.29 -23.11
N GLY A 298 -3.02 -8.18 -23.62
CA GLY A 298 -3.82 -7.18 -24.37
C GLY A 298 -4.48 -6.11 -23.51
N GLU A 299 -4.29 -6.16 -22.19
CA GLU A 299 -4.71 -5.10 -21.27
C GLU A 299 -3.57 -4.14 -20.94
N THR A 300 -3.93 -2.91 -20.58
CA THR A 300 -3.00 -1.88 -20.12
C THR A 300 -3.37 -1.39 -18.73
N CYS A 301 -2.37 -1.28 -17.85
CA CYS A 301 -2.57 -0.76 -16.51
C CYS A 301 -2.72 0.77 -16.52
N GLY A 302 -3.88 1.28 -16.10
CA GLY A 302 -4.12 2.73 -15.94
C GLY A 302 -4.29 3.51 -17.25
N GLY A 303 -4.69 2.85 -18.34
CA GLY A 303 -4.73 3.42 -19.68
C GLY A 303 -6.07 3.97 -20.18
N GLY A 304 -7.20 3.79 -19.48
CA GLY A 304 -8.53 4.16 -20.01
C GLY A 304 -9.59 4.56 -18.97
N ALA A 305 -10.87 4.32 -19.28
CA ALA A 305 -12.02 4.75 -18.47
C ALA A 305 -12.07 4.15 -17.06
N GLY A 306 -11.39 3.02 -16.80
CA GLY A 306 -11.28 2.39 -15.48
C GLY A 306 -10.44 3.17 -14.46
N GLY A 307 -9.68 4.17 -14.92
CA GLY A 307 -8.84 5.01 -14.08
C GLY A 307 -7.48 4.39 -13.73
N ALA A 308 -6.65 5.14 -12.99
CA ALA A 308 -5.29 4.72 -12.67
C ALA A 308 -5.25 3.39 -11.89
N ASN A 309 -4.27 2.53 -12.21
CA ASN A 309 -4.02 1.24 -11.56
C ASN A 309 -5.19 0.24 -11.67
N VAL A 310 -5.94 0.34 -12.78
CA VAL A 310 -6.97 -0.62 -13.18
C VAL A 310 -6.59 -1.19 -14.53
N CYS A 311 -6.66 -2.51 -14.66
CA CYS A 311 -6.54 -3.20 -15.93
C CYS A 311 -7.74 -2.91 -16.80
N GLU A 312 -7.45 -2.49 -18.02
CA GLU A 312 -8.47 -2.24 -19.02
C GLU A 312 -8.03 -2.79 -20.37
N GLN A 313 -8.97 -3.46 -21.01
CA GLN A 313 -8.80 -4.04 -22.33
C GLN A 313 -9.02 -2.96 -23.39
N THR A 314 -7.94 -2.50 -24.03
CA THR A 314 -8.01 -1.41 -25.02
C THR A 314 -8.40 -1.89 -26.43
N ALA A 315 -8.35 -3.20 -26.67
CA ALA A 315 -8.78 -3.86 -27.89
C ALA A 315 -9.57 -5.13 -27.55
N SER A 316 -10.43 -5.58 -28.47
CA SER A 316 -11.08 -6.88 -28.33
C SER A 316 -10.07 -8.01 -28.41
N VAL A 317 -10.09 -8.91 -27.43
CA VAL A 317 -9.22 -10.09 -27.40
C VAL A 317 -10.06 -11.31 -27.07
N CYS A 318 -10.05 -12.28 -27.96
CA CYS A 318 -10.84 -13.50 -27.77
C CYS A 318 -10.25 -14.49 -26.74
N VAL A 319 -8.99 -14.34 -26.36
CA VAL A 319 -8.35 -15.17 -25.34
C VAL A 319 -7.61 -14.27 -24.39
N ASP A 320 -8.17 -14.05 -23.21
CA ASP A 320 -7.53 -13.31 -22.12
C ASP A 320 -6.36 -14.10 -21.55
N GLN A 321 -6.54 -15.42 -21.38
CA GLN A 321 -5.54 -16.29 -20.77
C GLN A 321 -5.60 -17.73 -21.29
N ASP A 322 -4.42 -18.34 -21.50
CA ASP A 322 -4.28 -19.78 -21.71
C ASP A 322 -3.97 -20.47 -20.40
N LEU A 323 -4.87 -21.35 -19.96
CA LEU A 323 -4.79 -22.12 -18.71
C LEU A 323 -4.03 -23.44 -18.89
N GLY A 324 -3.61 -23.77 -20.11
CA GLY A 324 -2.87 -24.99 -20.41
C GLY A 324 -3.74 -26.23 -20.30
N SER A 325 -3.28 -27.24 -19.55
CA SER A 325 -3.96 -28.54 -19.40
C SER A 325 -4.02 -29.05 -17.96
N ALA A 326 -3.75 -28.17 -17.00
CA ALA A 326 -3.76 -28.51 -15.58
C ALA A 326 -5.18 -28.83 -15.11
N LEU A 327 -5.28 -29.73 -14.11
CA LEU A 327 -6.50 -30.07 -13.40
C LEU A 327 -6.21 -30.36 -11.92
N PRO A 328 -7.14 -30.01 -11.01
CA PRO A 328 -8.31 -29.16 -11.26
C PRO A 328 -7.89 -27.71 -11.56
N VAL A 329 -8.71 -26.98 -12.32
CA VAL A 329 -8.56 -25.52 -12.45
C VAL A 329 -9.48 -24.86 -11.45
N ARG A 330 -8.94 -23.91 -10.68
CA ARG A 330 -9.70 -22.96 -9.89
C ARG A 330 -9.14 -21.58 -10.16
N LEU A 331 -9.91 -20.76 -10.84
CA LEU A 331 -9.48 -19.44 -11.28
C LEU A 331 -10.45 -18.39 -10.75
N LYS A 332 -9.98 -17.53 -9.86
CA LYS A 332 -10.71 -16.33 -9.47
C LYS A 332 -10.37 -15.20 -10.42
N GLY A 333 -11.38 -14.46 -10.85
CA GLY A 333 -11.24 -13.36 -11.79
C GLY A 333 -12.38 -12.36 -11.69
N SER A 334 -12.37 -11.36 -12.57
CA SER A 334 -13.44 -10.37 -12.67
C SER A 334 -13.72 -10.04 -14.14
N THR A 335 -14.99 -9.93 -14.51
CA THR A 335 -15.39 -9.40 -15.82
C THR A 335 -15.48 -7.87 -15.81
N ARG A 336 -15.32 -7.22 -14.65
CA ARG A 336 -15.32 -5.75 -14.56
C ARG A 336 -14.23 -5.16 -15.46
N ASN A 337 -14.60 -4.13 -16.23
CA ASN A 337 -13.76 -3.42 -17.20
C ASN A 337 -13.22 -4.29 -18.36
N ALA A 338 -13.72 -5.51 -18.50
CA ALA A 338 -13.54 -6.30 -19.70
C ALA A 338 -14.44 -5.78 -20.83
N ARG A 339 -14.20 -6.26 -22.05
CA ARG A 339 -15.10 -6.02 -23.19
C ARG A 339 -16.16 -7.11 -23.28
N ASP A 340 -17.18 -6.83 -24.08
CA ASP A 340 -18.16 -7.81 -24.56
C ASP A 340 -17.61 -8.40 -25.88
N ASP A 341 -16.77 -9.42 -25.77
CA ASP A 341 -16.06 -10.08 -26.86
C ASP A 341 -16.63 -11.49 -27.17
N HIS A 342 -17.49 -12.03 -26.31
CA HIS A 342 -17.99 -13.40 -26.35
C HIS A 342 -19.50 -13.50 -26.22
N GLN A 343 -20.18 -13.64 -27.36
CA GLN A 343 -21.59 -14.01 -27.38
C GLN A 343 -21.80 -15.52 -27.34
N ALA A 344 -22.66 -16.03 -26.44
CA ALA A 344 -23.13 -17.43 -26.43
C ALA A 344 -24.57 -17.59 -26.95
N SER A 345 -24.99 -18.82 -27.27
CA SER A 345 -26.37 -19.07 -27.73
C SER A 345 -27.43 -18.88 -26.64
N CYS A 346 -27.03 -18.92 -25.36
CA CYS A 346 -27.90 -18.79 -24.19
C CYS A 346 -27.84 -17.41 -23.50
N GLY A 347 -27.07 -16.44 -24.03
CA GLY A 347 -26.93 -15.11 -23.44
C GLY A 347 -25.58 -14.48 -23.73
N GLY A 348 -25.32 -13.30 -23.14
CA GLY A 348 -24.04 -12.59 -23.24
C GLY A 348 -24.12 -11.17 -23.80
N GLN A 349 -25.22 -10.83 -24.48
CA GLN A 349 -25.31 -9.56 -25.19
C GLN A 349 -25.23 -8.38 -24.20
N GLY A 350 -24.24 -7.52 -24.40
CA GLY A 350 -24.05 -6.29 -23.64
C GLY A 350 -23.43 -6.48 -22.26
N ALA A 351 -22.97 -7.69 -21.92
CA ALA A 351 -22.27 -7.98 -20.68
C ALA A 351 -20.75 -8.11 -20.96
N PRO A 352 -19.89 -7.56 -20.09
CA PRO A 352 -18.46 -7.85 -20.15
C PRO A 352 -18.15 -9.32 -19.89
N ASP A 353 -17.20 -9.87 -20.63
CA ASP A 353 -16.85 -11.28 -20.60
C ASP A 353 -15.33 -11.53 -20.59
N ARG A 354 -14.96 -12.79 -20.32
CA ARG A 354 -13.58 -13.28 -20.32
C ARG A 354 -13.47 -14.63 -21.02
N GLY A 355 -12.47 -14.77 -21.88
CA GLY A 355 -12.15 -15.97 -22.64
C GLY A 355 -10.89 -16.70 -22.17
N PHE A 356 -11.03 -17.99 -21.87
CA PHE A 356 -9.94 -18.84 -21.39
C PHE A 356 -9.68 -20.02 -22.32
N LEU A 357 -8.46 -20.15 -22.83
CA LEU A 357 -8.06 -21.38 -23.52
C LEU A 357 -7.71 -22.47 -22.51
N TRP A 358 -8.18 -23.68 -22.76
CA TRP A 358 -7.80 -24.86 -21.98
C TRP A 358 -7.77 -26.11 -22.85
N THR A 359 -6.91 -27.06 -22.50
CA THR A 359 -6.64 -28.29 -23.25
C THR A 359 -6.93 -29.51 -22.38
N ALA A 360 -7.82 -30.38 -22.85
CA ALA A 360 -8.15 -31.61 -22.15
C ALA A 360 -6.92 -32.52 -22.03
N PRO A 361 -6.43 -32.85 -20.82
CA PRO A 361 -5.23 -33.68 -20.67
C PRO A 361 -5.48 -35.14 -21.05
N ARG A 362 -6.73 -35.61 -20.98
CA ARG A 362 -7.16 -36.98 -21.29
C ARG A 362 -8.55 -36.98 -21.93
N THR A 363 -8.98 -38.11 -22.48
CA THR A 363 -10.36 -38.26 -22.96
C THR A 363 -11.29 -38.48 -21.77
N GLY A 364 -12.36 -37.69 -21.67
CA GLY A 364 -13.29 -37.75 -20.54
C GLY A 364 -14.45 -36.77 -20.69
N THR A 365 -15.31 -36.75 -19.68
CA THR A 365 -16.31 -35.68 -19.49
C THR A 365 -15.73 -34.69 -18.50
N TYR A 366 -15.85 -33.40 -18.81
CA TYR A 366 -15.34 -32.30 -18.00
C TYR A 366 -16.47 -31.38 -17.61
N GLY A 367 -16.53 -31.02 -16.33
CA GLY A 367 -17.41 -30.00 -15.78
C GLY A 367 -16.73 -28.64 -15.87
N PHE A 368 -17.50 -27.64 -16.31
CA PHE A 368 -17.13 -26.23 -16.31
C PHE A 368 -18.22 -25.51 -15.54
N ASP A 369 -17.89 -24.93 -14.40
CA ASP A 369 -18.86 -24.20 -13.59
C ASP A 369 -18.29 -22.94 -12.96
N THR A 370 -19.21 -22.09 -12.52
CA THR A 370 -18.91 -20.81 -11.90
C THR A 370 -19.53 -20.68 -10.51
N ALA A 371 -19.57 -21.78 -9.76
CA ALA A 371 -20.16 -21.81 -8.42
C ALA A 371 -19.56 -20.72 -7.51
N ARG A 372 -20.41 -20.14 -6.66
CA ARG A 372 -20.07 -19.04 -5.70
C ARG A 372 -19.70 -17.72 -6.35
N SER A 373 -19.90 -17.52 -7.65
CA SER A 373 -19.56 -16.24 -8.27
C SER A 373 -20.50 -15.12 -7.79
N ALA A 374 -19.95 -13.94 -7.50
CA ALA A 374 -20.70 -12.75 -7.06
C ALA A 374 -21.22 -11.94 -8.27
N MET A 375 -21.76 -12.64 -9.27
CA MET A 375 -22.41 -12.06 -10.45
C MET A 375 -23.37 -13.08 -11.08
N HIS A 376 -24.30 -12.61 -11.91
CA HIS A 376 -25.04 -13.51 -12.77
C HIS A 376 -24.09 -14.08 -13.81
N THR A 377 -23.74 -15.35 -13.68
CA THR A 377 -22.77 -15.98 -14.58
C THR A 377 -23.44 -16.74 -15.72
N LEU A 378 -22.79 -16.68 -16.87
CA LEU A 378 -22.98 -17.55 -18.02
C LEU A 378 -21.62 -18.23 -18.25
N VAL A 379 -21.64 -19.54 -18.47
CA VAL A 379 -20.47 -20.29 -18.92
C VAL A 379 -20.73 -20.84 -20.31
N SER A 380 -19.79 -20.67 -21.23
CA SER A 380 -19.83 -21.24 -22.57
C SER A 380 -18.55 -21.98 -22.88
N VAL A 381 -18.65 -23.08 -23.63
CA VAL A 381 -17.50 -23.88 -24.07
C VAL A 381 -17.56 -24.02 -25.58
N ARG A 382 -16.49 -23.63 -26.27
CA ARG A 382 -16.37 -23.66 -27.74
C ARG A 382 -15.21 -24.54 -28.17
N GLN A 383 -15.35 -25.18 -29.32
CA GLN A 383 -14.32 -26.05 -29.87
C GLN A 383 -13.10 -25.26 -30.35
N GLY A 384 -11.90 -25.63 -29.90
CA GLY A 384 -10.66 -25.02 -30.34
C GLY A 384 -10.42 -23.66 -29.70
N GLY A 385 -10.73 -22.60 -30.44
CA GLY A 385 -10.47 -21.21 -30.04
C GLY A 385 -11.50 -20.26 -30.64
N CYS A 386 -11.08 -19.05 -30.97
CA CYS A 386 -11.92 -18.00 -31.55
C CYS A 386 -12.72 -18.47 -32.77
N GLY A 387 -14.03 -18.22 -32.78
CA GLY A 387 -14.93 -18.64 -33.85
C GLY A 387 -15.23 -20.15 -33.89
N GLY A 388 -14.78 -20.90 -32.88
CA GLY A 388 -15.13 -22.30 -32.68
C GLY A 388 -16.63 -22.53 -32.52
N ALA A 389 -17.10 -23.69 -33.00
CA ALA A 389 -18.48 -24.12 -32.76
C ALA A 389 -18.74 -24.25 -31.26
N GLU A 390 -19.88 -23.75 -30.80
CA GLU A 390 -20.31 -23.88 -29.41
C GLU A 390 -20.62 -25.35 -29.10
N LEU A 391 -20.00 -25.88 -28.06
CA LEU A 391 -20.21 -27.24 -27.58
C LEU A 391 -21.31 -27.27 -26.52
N ALA A 392 -21.33 -26.27 -25.63
CA ALA A 392 -22.35 -26.09 -24.61
C ALA A 392 -22.33 -24.65 -24.09
N CYS A 393 -23.46 -24.20 -23.57
CA CYS A 393 -23.52 -23.01 -22.72
C CYS A 393 -24.66 -23.13 -21.70
N ALA A 394 -24.55 -22.42 -20.59
CA ALA A 394 -25.59 -22.35 -19.56
C ALA A 394 -25.51 -21.01 -18.81
N THR A 395 -26.66 -20.58 -18.26
CA THR A 395 -26.83 -19.37 -17.44
C THR A 395 -27.13 -19.68 -15.97
N GLY A 396 -27.06 -20.96 -15.62
CA GLY A 396 -27.42 -21.52 -14.33
C GLY A 396 -27.01 -22.99 -14.29
N GLY A 397 -27.41 -23.69 -13.24
CA GLY A 397 -27.09 -25.12 -13.10
C GLY A 397 -26.30 -25.45 -11.85
N ILE A 398 -26.02 -24.49 -10.99
CA ILE A 398 -25.60 -24.72 -9.60
C ILE A 398 -26.77 -24.37 -8.67
N SER A 399 -27.03 -25.26 -7.70
CA SER A 399 -28.21 -25.20 -6.84
C SER A 399 -27.97 -24.43 -5.53
N TYR A 400 -26.71 -24.27 -5.10
CA TYR A 400 -26.32 -23.58 -3.87
C TYR A 400 -25.20 -22.58 -4.16
N GLY A 401 -25.33 -21.33 -3.68
CA GLY A 401 -24.38 -20.25 -3.97
C GLY A 401 -24.43 -19.70 -5.40
N GLY A 402 -25.40 -20.16 -6.21
CA GLY A 402 -25.58 -19.73 -7.60
C GLY A 402 -24.42 -20.13 -8.53
N GLY A 403 -24.55 -19.79 -9.81
CA GLY A 403 -23.55 -20.11 -10.83
C GLY A 403 -24.11 -20.88 -12.03
N ALA A 404 -23.37 -20.83 -13.13
CA ALA A 404 -23.65 -21.58 -14.34
C ALA A 404 -22.82 -22.86 -14.40
N ARG A 405 -23.34 -23.89 -15.08
CA ARG A 405 -22.62 -25.15 -15.27
C ARG A 405 -22.91 -25.81 -16.61
N VAL A 406 -21.86 -26.36 -17.23
CA VAL A 406 -21.96 -27.27 -18.37
C VAL A 406 -21.03 -28.47 -18.23
N SER A 407 -21.44 -29.61 -18.78
CA SER A 407 -20.60 -30.80 -18.92
C SER A 407 -20.33 -31.09 -20.38
N VAL A 408 -19.06 -31.23 -20.77
CA VAL A 408 -18.64 -31.47 -22.15
C VAL A 408 -17.73 -32.67 -22.23
N ARG A 409 -18.01 -33.58 -23.17
CA ARG A 409 -17.12 -34.70 -23.47
C ARG A 409 -16.02 -34.25 -24.42
N LEU A 410 -14.77 -34.40 -23.99
CA LEU A 410 -13.58 -33.99 -24.75
C LEU A 410 -12.63 -35.16 -24.96
N THR A 411 -11.87 -35.10 -26.05
CA THR A 411 -10.80 -36.06 -26.36
C THR A 411 -9.45 -35.55 -25.86
N ALA A 412 -8.52 -36.45 -25.56
CA ALA A 412 -7.18 -36.06 -25.11
C ALA A 412 -6.49 -35.11 -26.12
N GLY A 413 -5.96 -33.99 -25.62
CA GLY A 413 -5.35 -32.93 -26.42
C GLY A 413 -6.36 -31.99 -27.11
N GLN A 414 -7.66 -32.21 -26.94
CA GLN A 414 -8.67 -31.31 -27.50
C GLN A 414 -8.66 -29.99 -26.74
N ARG A 415 -8.46 -28.90 -27.50
CA ARG A 415 -8.52 -27.54 -27.00
C ARG A 415 -9.94 -27.01 -27.04
N VAL A 416 -10.29 -26.21 -26.05
CA VAL A 416 -11.55 -25.46 -25.95
C VAL A 416 -11.30 -24.03 -25.51
N LEU A 417 -12.21 -23.15 -25.91
CA LEU A 417 -12.33 -21.80 -25.37
C LEU A 417 -13.50 -21.80 -24.38
N VAL A 418 -13.22 -21.44 -23.13
CA VAL A 418 -14.21 -21.30 -22.06
C VAL A 418 -14.50 -19.80 -21.89
N GLY A 419 -15.73 -19.39 -22.18
CA GLY A 419 -16.19 -18.02 -21.93
C GLY A 419 -16.89 -17.94 -20.58
N VAL A 420 -16.50 -16.98 -19.74
CA VAL A 420 -17.22 -16.58 -18.53
C VAL A 420 -17.79 -15.19 -18.76
N ASP A 421 -19.10 -15.07 -18.61
CA ASP A 421 -19.90 -13.93 -19.05
C ASP A 421 -21.12 -13.78 -18.12
N SER A 422 -22.07 -12.92 -18.45
CA SER A 422 -23.39 -12.82 -17.85
C SER A 422 -24.50 -13.08 -18.88
N PRO A 423 -25.66 -13.64 -18.49
CA PRO A 423 -26.77 -13.84 -19.42
C PRO A 423 -27.23 -12.55 -20.12
N GLN A 424 -27.10 -11.41 -19.44
CA GLN A 424 -27.48 -10.08 -19.92
C GLN A 424 -26.67 -9.00 -19.19
N GLY A 425 -26.46 -7.85 -19.85
CA GLY A 425 -25.92 -6.66 -19.18
C GLY A 425 -26.87 -6.05 -18.14
N GLY A 426 -26.34 -5.20 -17.26
CA GLY A 426 -27.09 -4.50 -16.21
C GLY A 426 -26.71 -4.95 -14.79
N ASP A 427 -27.71 -5.04 -13.91
CA ASP A 427 -27.52 -5.42 -12.50
C ASP A 427 -26.85 -6.79 -12.40
N PHE A 428 -25.73 -6.86 -11.68
CA PHE A 428 -24.85 -8.04 -11.58
C PHE A 428 -24.44 -8.66 -12.93
N GLY A 429 -24.49 -7.87 -14.01
CA GLY A 429 -24.04 -8.26 -15.35
C GLY A 429 -22.51 -8.25 -15.50
N ALA A 430 -21.80 -7.74 -14.49
CA ALA A 430 -20.35 -7.82 -14.38
C ALA A 430 -19.95 -7.90 -12.90
N GLY A 431 -18.90 -8.66 -12.59
CA GLY A 431 -18.46 -8.85 -11.22
C GLY A 431 -17.32 -9.85 -11.09
N ASP A 432 -17.06 -10.23 -9.84
CA ASP A 432 -16.06 -11.25 -9.53
C ASP A 432 -16.67 -12.64 -9.75
N PHE A 433 -15.88 -13.54 -10.33
CA PHE A 433 -16.26 -14.92 -10.59
C PHE A 433 -15.19 -15.88 -10.11
N GLU A 434 -15.60 -17.13 -9.89
CA GLU A 434 -14.71 -18.26 -9.74
C GLU A 434 -15.02 -19.25 -10.85
N LEU A 435 -14.02 -19.64 -11.64
CA LEU A 435 -14.15 -20.64 -12.70
C LEU A 435 -13.50 -21.95 -12.25
N HIS A 436 -14.29 -23.02 -12.32
CA HIS A 436 -13.84 -24.38 -12.07
C HIS A 436 -13.80 -25.19 -13.36
N ILE A 437 -12.71 -25.92 -13.57
CA ILE A 437 -12.63 -26.96 -14.61
C ILE A 437 -12.20 -28.26 -13.94
N THR A 438 -13.09 -29.24 -13.95
CA THR A 438 -12.88 -30.53 -13.28
C THR A 438 -13.16 -31.68 -14.25
N GLN A 439 -12.45 -32.79 -14.06
CA GLN A 439 -12.85 -34.03 -14.73
C GLN A 439 -14.01 -34.63 -13.94
N GLN A 440 -15.15 -34.83 -14.60
CA GLN A 440 -16.37 -35.25 -13.91
C GLN A 440 -16.18 -36.66 -13.32
N THR A 441 -16.42 -36.78 -12.01
CA THR A 441 -16.38 -38.04 -11.25
C THR A 441 -17.79 -38.61 -11.11
N ALA A 442 -17.91 -39.76 -10.44
CA ALA A 442 -19.22 -40.39 -10.19
C ALA A 442 -19.88 -39.91 -8.90
N ALA A 443 -19.12 -39.21 -8.04
CA ALA A 443 -19.51 -38.72 -6.73
C ALA A 443 -18.53 -37.61 -6.30
N GLU A 444 -18.99 -36.70 -5.43
CA GLU A 444 -18.21 -35.56 -4.95
C GLU A 444 -17.34 -35.86 -3.72
N ALA A 445 -17.55 -37.01 -3.08
CA ALA A 445 -16.95 -37.41 -1.80
C ALA A 445 -15.40 -37.31 -1.71
N SER A 446 -14.66 -37.26 -2.82
CA SER A 446 -13.20 -37.09 -2.84
C SER A 446 -12.72 -35.64 -2.99
N SER A 447 -13.63 -34.70 -3.20
CA SER A 447 -13.35 -33.31 -3.60
C SER A 447 -14.23 -32.27 -2.90
N CYS A 448 -14.82 -32.63 -1.75
CA CYS A 448 -15.82 -31.85 -0.99
C CYS A 448 -15.47 -30.43 -0.53
N PHE A 449 -14.31 -29.89 -0.88
CA PHE A 449 -13.84 -28.56 -0.46
C PHE A 449 -13.09 -27.84 -1.58
N ASP A 450 -13.39 -28.17 -2.84
CA ASP A 450 -12.79 -27.52 -4.01
C ASP A 450 -13.73 -26.51 -4.68
N GLY A 451 -14.94 -26.35 -4.11
CA GLY A 451 -16.22 -26.49 -4.78
C GLY A 451 -16.45 -25.89 -6.13
N ALA A 452 -15.89 -26.66 -7.05
CA ALA A 452 -16.63 -27.09 -8.21
C ALA A 452 -17.80 -28.01 -7.83
N ASP A 453 -18.68 -28.23 -8.79
CA ASP A 453 -19.51 -29.44 -8.82
C ASP A 453 -18.68 -30.49 -9.55
N ASN A 454 -18.26 -31.56 -8.87
CA ASN A 454 -17.37 -32.57 -9.43
C ASN A 454 -18.12 -33.71 -10.12
N ASP A 455 -19.37 -34.00 -9.76
CA ASP A 455 -20.08 -35.20 -10.21
C ASP A 455 -21.22 -34.92 -11.22
N GLY A 456 -21.63 -33.66 -11.36
CA GLY A 456 -22.64 -33.19 -12.29
C GLY A 456 -24.04 -33.03 -11.72
N ASP A 457 -24.24 -33.20 -10.41
CA ASP A 457 -25.56 -33.24 -9.79
C ASP A 457 -26.13 -31.86 -9.40
N ARG A 458 -25.33 -30.79 -9.59
CA ARG A 458 -25.59 -29.37 -9.36
C ARG A 458 -25.38 -28.90 -7.92
N TRP A 459 -24.89 -29.74 -7.03
CA TRP A 459 -24.48 -29.35 -5.71
C TRP A 459 -22.95 -29.24 -5.65
N VAL A 460 -22.45 -28.49 -4.65
CA VAL A 460 -21.02 -28.21 -4.48
C VAL A 460 -20.62 -28.38 -3.03
N ASP A 461 -19.47 -28.96 -2.78
CA ASP A 461 -18.86 -29.22 -1.48
C ASP A 461 -19.86 -29.78 -0.47
N CYS A 462 -19.91 -29.21 0.73
CA CYS A 462 -20.87 -29.55 1.78
C CYS A 462 -22.34 -29.31 1.42
N ALA A 463 -22.62 -28.72 0.25
CA ALA A 463 -23.96 -28.70 -0.32
C ALA A 463 -24.37 -30.01 -0.94
N ASP A 464 -23.41 -30.80 -1.37
CA ASP A 464 -23.64 -32.13 -1.91
C ASP A 464 -23.94 -33.14 -0.81
N THR A 465 -24.88 -34.04 -1.09
CA THR A 465 -25.21 -35.18 -0.23
C THR A 465 -24.04 -36.13 -0.06
N ASP A 466 -23.19 -36.28 -1.08
CA ASP A 466 -21.99 -37.11 -1.06
C ASP A 466 -20.95 -36.63 -0.04
N CYS A 467 -20.98 -35.34 0.28
CA CYS A 467 -20.04 -34.68 1.19
C CYS A 467 -20.58 -34.52 2.61
N GLN A 468 -21.86 -34.78 2.85
CA GLN A 468 -22.49 -34.57 4.18
C GLN A 468 -21.87 -35.41 5.30
N ALA A 469 -21.28 -36.56 4.96
CA ALA A 469 -20.60 -37.42 5.93
C ALA A 469 -19.18 -36.94 6.27
N ASP A 470 -18.64 -35.97 5.54
CA ASP A 470 -17.31 -35.44 5.81
C ASP A 470 -17.30 -34.61 7.10
N VAL A 471 -16.32 -34.88 7.96
CA VAL A 471 -16.16 -34.24 9.26
C VAL A 471 -15.89 -32.74 9.17
N LEU A 472 -15.40 -32.24 8.03
CA LEU A 472 -15.10 -30.83 7.83
C LEU A 472 -16.33 -30.01 7.40
N CYS A 473 -17.46 -30.66 7.07
CA CYS A 473 -18.70 -29.95 6.75
C CYS A 473 -19.41 -29.32 7.96
N ASP A 474 -18.84 -29.49 9.17
CA ASP A 474 -19.23 -28.79 10.40
C ASP A 474 -18.88 -27.29 10.42
N GLY A 475 -18.36 -26.76 9.30
CA GLY A 475 -17.93 -25.37 9.15
C GLY A 475 -16.43 -25.25 8.86
N ARG A 476 -15.61 -26.25 9.24
CA ARG A 476 -14.15 -26.20 9.04
C ARG A 476 -13.72 -26.21 7.57
N GLY A 477 -14.50 -26.85 6.70
CA GLY A 477 -14.18 -27.01 5.29
C GLY A 477 -14.57 -25.83 4.40
N CYS A 478 -15.40 -24.92 4.90
CA CYS A 478 -15.90 -23.76 4.15
C CYS A 478 -15.59 -22.42 4.83
N ALA A 479 -15.06 -22.41 6.06
CA ALA A 479 -14.63 -21.17 6.67
C ALA A 479 -13.38 -20.63 5.98
N ASP A 480 -13.42 -19.35 5.59
CA ASP A 480 -12.23 -18.65 5.09
C ASP A 480 -11.19 -18.47 6.20
N ILE A 481 -11.66 -18.24 7.43
CA ILE A 481 -10.82 -17.90 8.58
C ILE A 481 -11.30 -18.64 9.83
N ASN A 482 -10.39 -19.30 10.53
CA ASN A 482 -10.67 -19.89 11.83
C ASN A 482 -10.20 -18.96 12.96
N LEU A 483 -11.15 -18.38 13.68
CA LEU A 483 -10.93 -17.45 14.81
C LEU A 483 -10.68 -18.20 16.14
N GLY A 484 -10.81 -19.53 16.16
CA GLY A 484 -10.63 -20.35 17.36
C GLY A 484 -11.72 -20.10 18.40
N SER A 485 -11.33 -19.96 19.66
CA SER A 485 -12.26 -19.81 20.81
C SER A 485 -11.90 -18.64 21.73
N ALA A 486 -11.09 -17.70 21.25
CA ALA A 486 -10.69 -16.55 22.05
C ALA A 486 -11.86 -15.59 22.30
N LEU A 487 -11.80 -14.85 23.42
CA LEU A 487 -12.70 -13.74 23.73
C LEU A 487 -11.96 -12.63 24.51
N PRO A 488 -12.28 -11.34 24.25
CA PRO A 488 -13.06 -10.86 23.11
C PRO A 488 -12.30 -11.05 21.80
N VAL A 489 -13.02 -11.27 20.70
CA VAL A 489 -12.45 -11.24 19.34
C VAL A 489 -12.67 -9.86 18.75
N THR A 490 -11.62 -9.32 18.14
CA THR A 490 -11.69 -8.20 17.21
C THR A 490 -10.93 -8.60 15.95
N PHE A 491 -11.64 -8.80 14.86
CA PHE A 491 -11.09 -9.25 13.59
C PHE A 491 -11.34 -8.20 12.51
N LEU A 492 -10.28 -7.77 11.83
CA LEU A 492 -10.35 -6.80 10.75
C LEU A 492 -10.41 -7.54 9.41
N GLY A 493 -11.56 -7.53 8.74
CA GLY A 493 -11.80 -8.26 7.48
C GLY A 493 -12.38 -7.42 6.35
N ASP A 494 -12.28 -7.92 5.13
CA ASP A 494 -12.98 -7.40 3.95
C ASP A 494 -13.63 -8.56 3.18
N THR A 495 -14.52 -8.28 2.23
CA THR A 495 -15.14 -9.32 1.39
C THR A 495 -14.53 -9.38 0.00
N VAL A 496 -13.42 -8.67 -0.25
CA VAL A 496 -12.75 -8.58 -1.56
C VAL A 496 -12.47 -9.96 -2.15
N HIS A 497 -12.81 -10.13 -3.44
CA HIS A 497 -12.59 -11.36 -4.22
C HIS A 497 -13.18 -12.62 -3.57
N SER A 498 -14.15 -12.42 -2.69
CA SER A 498 -14.95 -13.49 -2.11
C SER A 498 -16.18 -13.70 -2.97
N GLY A 499 -16.71 -14.92 -2.92
CA GLY A 499 -17.88 -15.30 -3.68
C GLY A 499 -19.19 -14.86 -3.00
N ASP A 500 -20.31 -15.35 -3.54
CA ASP A 500 -21.65 -15.36 -2.91
C ASP A 500 -21.97 -16.81 -2.50
N GLY A 501 -21.02 -17.47 -1.83
CA GLY A 501 -21.10 -18.91 -1.54
C GLY A 501 -22.04 -19.24 -0.39
N PHE A 502 -22.40 -18.25 0.43
CA PHE A 502 -23.22 -18.36 1.62
C PHE A 502 -24.48 -17.51 1.46
N GLN A 503 -25.59 -18.02 1.97
CA GLN A 503 -26.86 -17.30 1.90
C GLN A 503 -27.55 -17.37 3.25
N GLY A 504 -27.78 -16.21 3.84
CA GLY A 504 -28.57 -16.03 5.06
C GLY A 504 -29.97 -15.50 4.77
N THR A 505 -30.89 -15.65 5.71
CA THR A 505 -32.29 -15.20 5.54
C THR A 505 -32.45 -13.67 5.49
N CYS A 506 -31.42 -12.92 5.90
CA CYS A 506 -31.40 -11.46 5.92
C CYS A 506 -30.29 -10.85 5.04
N GLY A 507 -29.55 -11.66 4.27
CA GLY A 507 -28.57 -11.23 3.26
C GLY A 507 -29.23 -10.88 1.92
N GLU A 508 -28.44 -10.32 1.01
CA GLU A 508 -28.85 -10.10 -0.39
C GLU A 508 -28.09 -11.06 -1.30
N ASN A 509 -28.75 -11.55 -2.35
CA ASN A 509 -28.10 -12.46 -3.30
C ASN A 509 -27.00 -11.75 -4.08
N LEU A 510 -26.00 -12.52 -4.52
CA LEU A 510 -24.88 -12.12 -5.37
C LEU A 510 -23.95 -11.10 -4.73
N GLN A 511 -23.92 -11.05 -3.41
CA GLN A 511 -23.02 -10.18 -2.67
C GLN A 511 -21.78 -10.96 -2.25
N GLN A 512 -20.67 -10.23 -2.10
CA GLN A 512 -19.45 -10.88 -1.64
C GLN A 512 -19.57 -11.16 -0.14
N ASP A 513 -19.38 -12.41 0.25
CA ASP A 513 -19.47 -12.89 1.62
C ASP A 513 -18.14 -13.43 2.15
N ARG A 514 -17.99 -13.49 3.47
CA ARG A 514 -16.84 -14.12 4.11
C ARG A 514 -17.24 -14.85 5.38
N ALA A 515 -16.81 -16.09 5.51
CA ALA A 515 -17.16 -16.99 6.59
C ALA A 515 -16.03 -17.17 7.61
N HIS A 516 -16.38 -17.10 8.90
CA HIS A 516 -15.44 -17.17 10.01
C HIS A 516 -15.85 -18.27 10.98
N LEU A 517 -14.97 -19.23 11.22
CA LEU A 517 -15.23 -20.28 12.20
C LEU A 517 -14.89 -19.78 13.60
N TRP A 518 -15.81 -19.95 14.56
CA TRP A 518 -15.57 -19.66 15.97
C TRP A 518 -16.20 -20.72 16.86
N THR A 519 -15.55 -21.00 18.00
CA THR A 519 -15.99 -22.02 18.97
C THR A 519 -16.21 -21.41 20.34
N ALA A 520 -17.38 -21.63 20.92
CA ALA A 520 -17.72 -21.11 22.24
C ALA A 520 -16.79 -21.69 23.32
N PRO A 521 -16.01 -20.86 24.06
CA PRO A 521 -15.07 -21.36 25.06
C PRO A 521 -15.76 -21.87 26.34
N ARG A 522 -17.01 -21.46 26.58
CA ARG A 522 -17.85 -21.80 27.73
C ARG A 522 -19.33 -21.65 27.38
N ASP A 523 -20.21 -22.19 28.23
CA ASP A 523 -21.64 -21.92 28.16
C ASP A 523 -21.87 -20.42 28.41
N GLY A 524 -22.66 -19.77 27.57
CA GLY A 524 -22.89 -18.33 27.72
C GLY A 524 -23.75 -17.75 26.62
N THR A 525 -24.04 -16.45 26.75
CA THR A 525 -24.65 -15.67 25.67
C THR A 525 -23.59 -14.78 25.06
N PHE A 526 -23.43 -14.85 23.75
CA PHE A 526 -22.41 -14.15 22.99
C PHE A 526 -23.05 -13.16 22.03
N VAL A 527 -22.40 -12.01 21.87
CA VAL A 527 -22.76 -10.98 20.91
C VAL A 527 -21.76 -11.02 19.77
N PHE A 528 -22.29 -11.09 18.56
CA PHE A 528 -21.55 -10.94 17.32
C PHE A 528 -22.03 -9.64 16.68
N ASP A 529 -21.11 -8.75 16.37
CA ASP A 529 -21.41 -7.51 15.69
C ASP A 529 -20.31 -7.16 14.71
N THR A 530 -20.68 -6.43 13.66
CA THR A 530 -19.69 -5.78 12.81
C THR A 530 -19.54 -4.32 13.22
N SER A 531 -18.43 -3.68 12.91
CA SER A 531 -18.27 -2.23 13.02
C SER A 531 -17.46 -1.68 11.86
N GLY A 532 -17.70 -0.42 11.50
CA GLY A 532 -17.00 0.25 10.39
C GLY A 532 -17.30 -0.35 9.01
N SER A 533 -18.50 -0.90 8.82
CA SER A 533 -19.01 -1.41 7.54
C SER A 533 -19.99 -0.44 6.88
N ASP A 534 -19.94 -0.37 5.55
CA ASP A 534 -20.84 0.47 4.72
C ASP A 534 -22.15 -0.25 4.36
N GLY A 535 -22.60 -1.18 5.23
CA GLY A 535 -23.80 -1.99 5.04
C GLY A 535 -23.50 -3.46 4.77
N ASN A 536 -23.97 -4.33 5.66
CA ASN A 536 -23.77 -5.77 5.59
C ASN A 536 -24.90 -6.55 6.27
N ALA A 537 -25.05 -7.81 5.89
CA ALA A 537 -25.71 -8.83 6.69
C ALA A 537 -24.68 -9.57 7.56
N LEU A 538 -25.15 -10.05 8.70
CA LEU A 538 -24.41 -10.86 9.64
C LEU A 538 -25.31 -12.02 10.05
N TYR A 539 -24.90 -13.23 9.71
CA TYR A 539 -25.61 -14.44 10.10
C TYR A 539 -24.67 -15.49 10.66
N VAL A 540 -25.24 -16.35 11.52
CA VAL A 540 -24.51 -17.39 12.22
C VAL A 540 -25.13 -18.73 11.90
N LEU A 541 -24.34 -19.62 11.31
CA LEU A 541 -24.74 -20.95 10.87
C LEU A 541 -24.11 -22.02 11.77
N THR A 542 -24.73 -23.19 11.82
CA THR A 542 -24.19 -24.35 12.54
C THR A 542 -23.12 -25.14 11.79
N GLY A 543 -22.78 -24.72 10.56
CA GLY A 543 -21.82 -25.37 9.66
C GLY A 543 -21.97 -24.80 8.24
N CYS A 544 -21.33 -25.42 7.24
CA CYS A 544 -21.32 -24.92 5.86
C CYS A 544 -22.71 -24.81 5.22
N ARG A 545 -23.64 -25.67 5.65
CA ARG A 545 -25.10 -25.57 5.40
C ARG A 545 -25.90 -25.84 6.65
N GLY A 546 -25.32 -25.45 7.77
CA GLY A 546 -25.96 -25.60 9.05
C GLY A 546 -27.23 -24.76 9.13
N GLN A 547 -28.13 -25.13 10.02
CA GLN A 547 -29.23 -24.26 10.44
C GLN A 547 -28.70 -22.86 10.77
N GLU A 548 -29.38 -21.83 10.26
CA GLU A 548 -29.18 -20.45 10.68
C GLU A 548 -29.71 -20.27 12.11
N LEU A 549 -28.82 -19.86 13.00
CA LEU A 549 -29.13 -19.62 14.41
C LEU A 549 -29.63 -18.21 14.66
N ALA A 550 -29.06 -17.23 13.95
CA ALA A 550 -29.48 -15.84 13.98
C ALA A 550 -29.01 -15.12 12.73
N CYS A 551 -29.73 -14.06 12.38
CA CYS A 551 -29.44 -13.15 11.29
C CYS A 551 -29.79 -11.73 11.71
N ALA A 552 -28.94 -10.77 11.36
CA ALA A 552 -29.27 -9.35 11.39
C ALA A 552 -28.59 -8.65 10.22
N SER A 553 -29.22 -7.62 9.70
CA SER A 553 -28.68 -6.91 8.54
C SER A 553 -28.95 -5.42 8.61
N SER A 554 -28.08 -4.64 7.95
CA SER A 554 -28.21 -3.19 7.87
C SER A 554 -27.62 -2.69 6.57
N ARG A 555 -28.35 -1.85 5.83
CA ARG A 555 -27.87 -1.27 4.56
C ARG A 555 -26.90 -0.10 4.72
N THR A 556 -26.87 0.52 5.91
CA THR A 556 -26.12 1.76 6.16
C THR A 556 -25.36 1.71 7.48
N GLY A 557 -25.27 0.54 8.10
CA GLY A 557 -24.74 0.41 9.44
C GLY A 557 -24.34 -1.02 9.75
N SER A 558 -24.20 -1.27 11.03
CA SER A 558 -23.53 -2.44 11.56
C SER A 558 -24.52 -3.36 12.29
N PRO A 559 -24.89 -4.52 11.71
CA PRO A 559 -25.77 -5.48 12.35
C PRO A 559 -25.12 -6.09 13.59
N ARG A 560 -25.99 -6.59 14.47
CA ARG A 560 -25.62 -7.37 15.66
C ARG A 560 -26.58 -8.51 15.88
N VAL A 561 -26.04 -9.66 16.28
CA VAL A 561 -26.80 -10.83 16.70
C VAL A 561 -26.34 -11.29 18.07
N LYS A 562 -27.25 -11.91 18.81
CA LYS A 562 -27.00 -12.40 20.17
C LYS A 562 -27.48 -13.84 20.27
N LEU A 563 -26.60 -14.73 20.71
CA LEU A 563 -26.84 -16.18 20.72
C LEU A 563 -26.38 -16.81 22.02
N THR A 564 -27.20 -17.70 22.58
CA THR A 564 -26.79 -18.57 23.68
C THR A 564 -26.20 -19.85 23.10
N LEU A 565 -24.95 -20.15 23.46
CA LEU A 565 -24.21 -21.30 22.96
C LEU A 565 -23.61 -22.10 24.12
N GLU A 566 -23.58 -23.41 23.95
CA GLU A 566 -22.92 -24.34 24.88
C GLU A 566 -21.41 -24.37 24.61
N LYS A 567 -20.63 -24.70 25.64
CA LYS A 567 -19.18 -24.87 25.58
C LYS A 567 -18.81 -25.86 24.49
N GLY A 568 -17.85 -25.47 23.66
CA GLY A 568 -17.34 -26.29 22.57
C GLY A 568 -18.23 -26.28 21.33
N ARG A 569 -19.37 -25.56 21.35
CA ARG A 569 -20.19 -25.38 20.14
C ARG A 569 -19.43 -24.51 19.14
N THR A 570 -19.13 -25.09 17.98
CA THR A 570 -18.59 -24.38 16.83
C THR A 570 -19.72 -23.81 15.97
N VAL A 571 -19.53 -22.59 15.49
CA VAL A 571 -20.45 -21.88 14.59
C VAL A 571 -19.67 -21.19 13.49
N LEU A 572 -20.35 -20.98 12.35
CA LEU A 572 -19.84 -20.22 11.22
C LEU A 572 -20.48 -18.83 11.22
N VAL A 573 -19.68 -17.78 11.37
CA VAL A 573 -20.12 -16.39 11.36
C VAL A 573 -19.82 -15.80 9.99
N VAL A 574 -20.87 -15.51 9.24
CA VAL A 574 -20.76 -15.00 7.87
C VAL A 574 -21.05 -13.51 7.86
N VAL A 575 -20.14 -12.74 7.25
CA VAL A 575 -20.31 -11.33 6.97
C VAL A 575 -20.53 -11.18 5.48
N ASP A 576 -21.68 -10.64 5.11
CA ASP A 576 -22.17 -10.65 3.73
C ASP A 576 -22.49 -9.22 3.29
N GLY A 577 -21.99 -8.83 2.11
CA GLY A 577 -22.19 -7.49 1.55
C GLY A 577 -23.67 -7.16 1.36
N MET A 578 -24.05 -5.89 1.55
CA MET A 578 -25.40 -5.43 1.20
C MET A 578 -25.45 -3.94 0.81
N ALA A 579 -24.29 -3.35 0.56
CA ALA A 579 -24.17 -1.90 0.37
C ALA A 579 -24.88 -1.42 -0.91
N ARG A 580 -25.05 -2.31 -1.91
CA ARG A 580 -25.64 -1.98 -3.22
C ARG A 580 -26.51 -3.13 -3.71
N SER A 581 -27.66 -2.82 -4.30
CA SER A 581 -28.62 -3.83 -4.77
C SER A 581 -28.44 -4.23 -6.24
N ASP A 582 -27.53 -3.59 -6.96
CA ASP A 582 -27.34 -3.72 -8.41
C ASP A 582 -25.95 -4.29 -8.79
N THR A 583 -25.03 -4.37 -7.83
CA THR A 583 -23.68 -4.84 -8.09
C THR A 583 -23.02 -5.35 -6.81
N ALA A 584 -22.26 -6.43 -6.92
CA ALA A 584 -21.48 -6.96 -5.81
C ALA A 584 -20.39 -5.97 -5.43
N TRP A 585 -20.44 -5.40 -4.22
CA TRP A 585 -19.45 -4.43 -3.79
C TRP A 585 -18.68 -4.97 -2.58
N PRO A 586 -17.34 -5.04 -2.64
CA PRO A 586 -16.56 -5.48 -1.49
C PRO A 586 -16.74 -4.49 -0.35
N ILE A 587 -16.94 -5.00 0.85
CA ILE A 587 -17.07 -4.20 2.06
C ILE A 587 -15.88 -4.44 2.97
N ARG A 588 -15.57 -3.42 3.78
CA ARG A 588 -14.68 -3.54 4.93
C ARG A 588 -15.54 -3.72 6.18
N TYR A 589 -15.08 -4.53 7.12
CA TYR A 589 -15.73 -4.68 8.41
C TYR A 589 -14.72 -4.98 9.52
N THR A 590 -15.13 -4.72 10.75
CA THR A 590 -14.48 -5.25 11.95
C THR A 590 -15.47 -6.17 12.64
N LEU A 591 -15.18 -7.47 12.69
CA LEU A 591 -16.01 -8.45 13.39
C LEU A 591 -15.61 -8.48 14.86
N HIS A 592 -16.57 -8.22 15.74
CA HIS A 592 -16.43 -8.37 17.17
C HIS A 592 -17.20 -9.59 17.65
N ILE A 593 -16.57 -10.37 18.53
CA ILE A 593 -17.23 -11.45 19.27
C ILE A 593 -16.95 -11.22 20.74
N SER A 594 -18.02 -11.00 21.51
CA SER A 594 -17.92 -10.71 22.94
C SER A 594 -18.96 -11.50 23.71
N GLU A 595 -18.77 -11.61 25.02
CA GLU A 595 -19.76 -12.21 25.90
C GLU A 595 -20.72 -11.14 26.42
N ASP A 596 -22.01 -11.43 26.37
CA ASP A 596 -23.05 -10.59 26.96
C ASP A 596 -23.04 -10.77 28.47
N VAL A 597 -22.22 -9.97 29.14
CA VAL A 597 -22.22 -9.91 30.60
C VAL A 597 -23.38 -9.01 31.01
N ALA A 598 -24.53 -9.60 31.31
CA ALA A 598 -25.70 -8.87 31.80
C ALA A 598 -25.32 -7.96 32.99
N GLY A 599 -25.28 -6.63 32.77
CA GLY A 599 -25.07 -5.65 33.84
C GLY A 599 -24.03 -4.54 33.62
N ARG A 600 -23.71 -4.12 32.38
CA ARG A 600 -23.06 -2.82 32.12
C ARG A 600 -23.70 -2.09 30.95
#